data_AF-A0A126NND7-F1
#
_entry.id   AF-A0A126NND7-F1
#
_cell.length_a   1.000
_cell.length_b   1.000
_cell.length_c   1.000
_cell.angle_alpha   90.00
_cell.angle_beta   90.00
_cell.angle_gamma   90.00
#
_symmetry.space_group_name_H-M   'P 1'
#
loop_
_entity.id
_entity.type
_entity.pdbx_description
1 polymer ?
#
loop_
_entity_poly.entity_id
_entity_poly.type
_entity_poly.pdbx_seq_one_letter_code
_entity_poly.pdbx_strand_id
1 'polypeptide(L)'
;MFCRTFLALVILIVQSTPAHSEEIETMIEVRARCLYGDPCRFMGEAIDVELELKNRGEEGVDLPLRYFREQGPKMIFVDNHSGKEKRFRMGPPMRELFNKLETLPPGKSIRVPWRIQEDDISMFALRPVDITVRFNFYLAPVAGQADEVFASAELRILDGR
;
A
#
# COMPACT_ATOMS: atom_id res chain seq x y z
N MET A 1 -52.76 8.72 47.00
CA MET A 1 -51.65 9.51 46.44
C MET A 1 -50.43 8.58 46.40
N PHE A 2 -50.18 7.91 45.27
CA PHE A 2 -49.10 6.91 45.16
C PHE A 2 -47.82 7.58 44.68
N CYS A 3 -46.81 7.64 45.56
CA CYS A 3 -45.48 8.16 45.26
C CYS A 3 -44.65 7.04 44.60
N ARG A 4 -44.35 7.20 43.30
CA ARG A 4 -43.50 6.28 42.53
C ARG A 4 -42.06 6.79 42.56
N THR A 5 -41.20 6.12 43.33
CA THR A 5 -39.75 6.27 43.27
C THR A 5 -39.19 5.46 42.09
N PHE A 6 -38.65 6.14 41.09
CA PHE A 6 -37.90 5.53 39.98
C PHE A 6 -36.44 5.36 40.40
N LEU A 7 -35.96 4.11 40.43
CA LEU A 7 -34.54 3.77 40.58
C LEU A 7 -33.86 3.93 39.22
N ALA A 8 -32.91 4.88 39.12
CA ALA A 8 -32.07 5.05 37.93
C ALA A 8 -30.85 4.13 38.02
N LEU A 9 -30.75 3.19 37.07
CA LEU A 9 -29.61 2.28 36.89
C LEU A 9 -28.51 2.99 36.09
N VAL A 10 -27.36 3.24 36.69
CA VAL A 10 -26.20 3.83 36.00
C VAL A 10 -25.39 2.72 35.33
N ILE A 11 -25.45 2.65 34.00
CA ILE A 11 -24.65 1.73 33.18
C ILE A 11 -23.33 2.44 32.84
N LEU A 12 -22.22 1.97 33.42
CA LEU A 12 -20.86 2.38 33.05
C LEU A 12 -20.47 1.69 31.75
N ILE A 13 -20.52 2.44 30.63
CA ILE A 13 -20.03 1.97 29.33
C ILE A 13 -18.50 2.20 29.32
N VAL A 14 -17.73 1.12 29.45
CA VAL A 14 -16.29 1.11 29.17
C VAL A 14 -16.12 1.29 27.67
N GLN A 15 -15.77 2.51 27.24
CA GLN A 15 -15.44 2.79 25.85
C GLN A 15 -14.01 2.29 25.59
N SER A 16 -13.87 1.13 24.96
CA SER A 16 -12.63 0.75 24.30
C SER A 16 -12.46 1.64 23.08
N THR A 17 -11.55 2.60 23.14
CA THR A 17 -11.12 3.36 21.97
C THR A 17 -10.48 2.38 20.99
N PRO A 18 -10.94 2.31 19.72
CA PRO A 18 -10.20 1.58 18.70
C PRO A 18 -8.83 2.24 18.58
N ALA A 19 -7.77 1.45 18.65
CA ALA A 19 -6.42 1.90 18.33
C ALA A 19 -6.45 2.35 16.86
N HIS A 20 -6.63 3.66 16.65
CA HIS A 20 -6.50 4.28 15.36
C HIS A 20 -5.00 4.32 15.08
N SER A 21 -4.54 3.37 14.26
CA SER A 21 -3.24 3.47 13.61
C SER A 21 -3.25 4.79 12.87
N GLU A 22 -2.52 5.77 13.37
CA GLU A 22 -2.30 7.05 12.72
C GLU A 22 -1.55 6.73 11.41
N GLU A 23 -2.29 6.64 10.29
CA GLU A 23 -1.67 6.70 8.97
C GLU A 23 -0.96 8.05 8.92
N ILE A 24 0.37 8.04 9.07
CA ILE A 24 1.19 9.22 8.83
C ILE A 24 0.85 9.66 7.42
N GLU A 25 0.09 10.75 7.29
CA GLU A 25 -0.34 11.28 6.01
C GLU A 25 0.91 11.81 5.29
N THR A 26 1.53 10.96 4.49
CA THR A 26 2.73 11.33 3.75
C THR A 26 2.31 12.29 2.64
N MET A 27 3.12 13.31 2.36
CA MET A 27 2.91 14.21 1.20
C MET A 27 3.00 13.49 -0.16
N ILE A 28 3.38 12.21 -0.16
CA ILE A 28 3.55 11.38 -1.35
C ILE A 28 2.32 10.51 -1.53
N GLU A 29 1.54 10.83 -2.56
CA GLU A 29 0.46 9.97 -3.02
C GLU A 29 1.05 8.91 -3.96
N VAL A 30 0.67 7.63 -3.76
CA VAL A 30 0.99 6.56 -4.71
C VAL A 30 -0.30 6.09 -5.36
N ARG A 31 -0.28 5.94 -6.68
CA ARG A 31 -1.38 5.38 -7.46
C ARG A 31 -0.87 4.19 -8.24
N ALA A 32 -1.63 3.10 -8.24
CA ALA A 32 -1.37 1.93 -9.05
C ALA A 32 -2.45 1.81 -10.12
N ARG A 33 -2.06 1.47 -11.34
CA ARG A 33 -2.98 1.14 -12.43
C ARG A 33 -2.43 0.03 -13.29
N CYS A 34 -3.30 -0.81 -13.84
CA CYS A 34 -2.91 -1.71 -14.91
C CYS A 34 -2.61 -0.93 -16.19
N LEU A 35 -1.60 -1.38 -16.94
CA LEU A 35 -1.31 -0.82 -18.26
C LEU A 35 -2.33 -1.28 -19.31
N TYR A 36 -2.85 -2.50 -19.16
CA TYR A 36 -3.78 -3.13 -20.10
C TYR A 36 -5.05 -3.57 -19.36
N GLY A 37 -6.08 -2.73 -19.45
CA GLY A 37 -7.40 -2.99 -18.85
C GLY A 37 -7.61 -2.36 -17.47
N ASP A 38 -8.83 -1.91 -17.24
CA ASP A 38 -9.33 -1.42 -15.95
C ASP A 38 -10.80 -1.90 -15.81
N PRO A 39 -11.14 -2.76 -14.81
CA PRO A 39 -10.28 -3.27 -13.74
C PRO A 39 -9.20 -4.23 -14.24
N CYS A 40 -8.17 -4.45 -13.42
CA CYS A 40 -7.13 -5.45 -13.69
C CYS A 40 -7.72 -6.86 -13.72
N ARG A 41 -7.48 -7.57 -14.82
CA ARG A 41 -7.96 -8.95 -15.01
C ARG A 41 -6.80 -9.90 -15.22
N PHE A 42 -6.79 -10.98 -14.44
CA PHE A 42 -5.84 -12.06 -14.59
C PHE A 42 -6.30 -13.03 -15.68
N MET A 43 -5.53 -13.09 -16.76
CA MET A 43 -5.79 -13.92 -17.93
C MET A 43 -4.90 -15.16 -17.98
N GLY A 44 -4.20 -15.50 -16.89
CA GLY A 44 -3.15 -16.53 -16.89
C GLY A 44 -1.85 -16.05 -17.52
N GLU A 45 -1.57 -14.74 -17.43
CA GLU A 45 -0.37 -14.08 -17.95
C GLU A 45 0.12 -13.06 -16.91
N ALA A 46 1.37 -12.62 -17.05
CA ALA A 46 1.92 -11.56 -16.21
C ALA A 46 1.12 -10.25 -16.40
N ILE A 47 1.01 -9.47 -15.32
CA ILE A 47 0.27 -8.19 -15.34
C ILE A 47 1.28 -7.05 -15.26
N ASP A 48 1.31 -6.22 -16.31
CA ASP A 48 2.08 -4.99 -16.33
C ASP A 48 1.27 -3.84 -15.71
N VAL A 49 1.87 -3.18 -14.73
CA VAL A 49 1.29 -2.06 -13.99
C VAL A 49 2.19 -0.84 -14.04
N GLU A 50 1.60 0.33 -13.87
CA GLU A 50 2.33 1.58 -13.66
C GLU A 50 2.00 2.12 -12.27
N LEU A 51 3.05 2.42 -11.51
CA LEU A 51 2.96 3.06 -10.22
C LEU A 51 3.36 4.52 -10.37
N GLU A 52 2.45 5.44 -10.06
CA GLU A 52 2.73 6.88 -10.04
C GLU A 52 2.97 7.32 -8.59
N LEU A 53 4.15 7.86 -8.30
CA LEU A 53 4.43 8.54 -7.04
C LEU A 53 4.36 10.04 -7.30
N LYS A 54 3.46 10.73 -6.61
CA LYS A 54 3.21 12.16 -6.80
C LYS A 54 3.36 12.91 -5.49
N ASN A 55 4.16 13.97 -5.52
CA ASN A 55 4.20 14.92 -4.42
C ASN A 55 2.95 15.81 -4.47
N ARG A 56 2.08 15.66 -3.48
CA ARG A 56 0.86 16.47 -3.29
C ARG A 56 1.03 17.59 -2.27
N GLY A 57 2.17 17.62 -1.59
CA GLY A 57 2.52 18.71 -0.68
C GLY A 57 2.91 19.99 -1.41
N GLU A 58 3.16 21.02 -0.61
CA GLU A 58 3.57 22.35 -1.07
C GLU A 58 5.11 22.51 -1.12
N GLU A 59 5.85 21.56 -0.54
CA GLU A 59 7.32 21.57 -0.47
C GLU A 59 7.94 20.41 -1.26
N GLY A 60 9.21 20.55 -1.66
CA GLY A 60 9.94 19.45 -2.29
C GLY A 60 10.23 18.33 -1.30
N VAL A 61 10.11 17.08 -1.74
CA VAL A 61 10.39 15.90 -0.91
C VAL A 61 11.59 15.15 -1.47
N ASP A 62 12.62 14.96 -0.65
CA ASP A 62 13.80 14.19 -1.02
C ASP A 62 13.52 12.69 -0.91
N LEU A 63 13.65 11.99 -2.03
CA LEU A 63 13.31 10.57 -2.16
C LEU A 63 14.39 9.82 -2.95
N PRO A 64 14.61 8.53 -2.70
CA PRO A 64 15.54 7.73 -3.49
C PRO A 64 14.92 7.29 -4.83
N LEU A 65 14.65 8.25 -5.71
CA LEU A 65 13.88 8.04 -6.95
C LEU A 65 14.50 6.98 -7.87
N ARG A 66 15.83 6.89 -7.96
CA ARG A 66 16.51 5.81 -8.71
C ARG A 66 16.31 4.44 -8.07
N TYR A 67 16.39 4.34 -6.74
CA TYR A 67 16.11 3.09 -6.03
C TYR A 67 14.68 2.61 -6.33
N PHE A 68 13.69 3.50 -6.36
CA PHE A 68 12.32 3.13 -6.70
C PHE A 68 12.18 2.58 -8.12
N ARG A 69 12.89 3.16 -9.09
CA ARG A 69 12.86 2.71 -10.49
C ARG A 69 13.58 1.38 -10.70
N GLU A 70 14.67 1.12 -9.98
CA GLU A 70 15.52 -0.05 -10.19
C GLU A 70 15.14 -1.23 -9.28
N GLN A 71 14.90 -0.99 -8.00
CA GLN A 71 14.49 -2.02 -7.04
C GLN A 71 12.98 -2.29 -7.13
N GLY A 72 12.16 -1.25 -7.28
CA GLY A 72 10.70 -1.34 -7.21
C GLY A 72 10.12 -1.37 -5.79
N PRO A 73 8.79 -1.50 -5.69
CA PRO A 73 8.08 -1.52 -4.41
C PRO A 73 8.23 -2.86 -3.70
N LYS A 74 8.02 -2.89 -2.38
CA LYS A 74 7.68 -4.16 -1.70
C LYS A 74 6.22 -4.50 -1.95
N MET A 75 5.98 -5.76 -2.33
CA MET A 75 4.64 -6.26 -2.61
C MET A 75 4.12 -7.17 -1.50
N ILE A 76 2.86 -6.95 -1.12
CA ILE A 76 2.08 -7.86 -0.30
C ILE A 76 0.84 -8.23 -1.09
N PHE A 77 0.62 -9.52 -1.32
CA PHE A 77 -0.64 -9.98 -1.91
C PHE A 77 -1.58 -10.37 -0.78
N VAL A 78 -2.84 -9.97 -0.92
CA VAL A 78 -3.94 -10.35 -0.05
C VAL A 78 -4.93 -11.13 -0.89
N ASP A 79 -5.21 -12.37 -0.51
CA ASP A 79 -6.28 -13.15 -1.13
C ASP A 79 -7.61 -12.72 -0.52
N ASN A 80 -8.50 -12.11 -1.31
CA ASN A 80 -9.71 -11.48 -0.81
C ASN A 80 -10.78 -12.51 -0.38
N HIS A 81 -10.63 -13.79 -0.77
CA HIS A 81 -11.52 -14.86 -0.33
C HIS A 81 -11.18 -15.35 1.08
N SER A 82 -9.89 -15.49 1.37
CA SER A 82 -9.38 -16.13 2.59
C SER A 82 -8.78 -15.14 3.59
N GLY A 83 -8.50 -13.90 3.17
CA GLY A 83 -7.77 -12.91 3.96
C GLY A 83 -6.30 -13.24 4.16
N LYS A 84 -5.77 -14.29 3.52
CA LYS A 84 -4.36 -14.67 3.63
C LYS A 84 -3.49 -13.60 2.98
N GLU A 85 -2.33 -13.34 3.59
CA GLU A 85 -1.33 -12.44 3.04
C GLU A 85 -0.04 -13.18 2.65
N LYS A 86 0.59 -12.75 1.57
CA LYS A 86 1.94 -13.18 1.17
C LYS A 86 2.81 -11.98 0.84
N ARG A 87 3.88 -11.80 1.61
CA ARG A 87 4.91 -10.81 1.34
C ARG A 87 5.91 -11.39 0.33
N PHE A 88 6.14 -10.67 -0.76
CA PHE A 88 7.12 -11.09 -1.76
C PHE A 88 8.51 -10.61 -1.37
N ARG A 89 9.47 -11.53 -1.42
CA ARG A 89 10.87 -11.20 -1.20
C ARG A 89 11.37 -10.49 -2.45
N MET A 90 11.83 -9.27 -2.26
CA MET A 90 12.63 -8.59 -3.26
C MET A 90 14.01 -9.24 -3.33
N GLY A 91 14.70 -9.06 -4.46
CA GLY A 91 16.12 -9.36 -4.56
C GLY A 91 16.94 -8.56 -3.53
N PRO A 92 18.26 -8.82 -3.42
CA PRO A 92 19.14 -8.09 -2.50
C PRO A 92 18.94 -6.58 -2.62
N PRO A 93 18.78 -5.85 -1.50
CA PRO A 93 18.48 -4.43 -1.55
C PRO A 93 19.65 -3.65 -2.18
N MET A 94 19.33 -2.78 -3.14
CA MET A 94 20.29 -1.85 -3.75
C MET A 94 20.62 -0.67 -2.81
N ARG A 95 21.26 -0.97 -1.67
CA ARG A 95 21.51 -0.02 -0.57
C ARG A 95 22.24 1.25 -1.02
N GLU A 96 23.12 1.13 -2.02
CA GLU A 96 23.86 2.25 -2.58
C GLU A 96 22.98 3.31 -3.27
N LEU A 97 21.81 2.91 -3.77
CA LEU A 97 20.84 3.82 -4.38
C LEU A 97 19.90 4.43 -3.35
N PHE A 98 19.67 3.74 -2.22
CA PHE A 98 18.72 4.19 -1.21
C PHE A 98 19.13 5.51 -0.53
N ASN A 99 20.44 5.77 -0.42
CA ASN A 99 20.94 7.03 0.14
C ASN A 99 21.15 8.13 -0.92
N LYS A 100 20.90 7.84 -2.21
CA LYS A 100 21.02 8.83 -3.29
C LYS A 100 19.67 9.50 -3.48
N LEU A 101 19.45 10.52 -2.66
CA LEU A 101 18.20 11.27 -2.65
C LEU A 101 18.15 12.27 -3.81
N GLU A 102 16.97 12.37 -4.42
CA GLU A 102 16.62 13.34 -5.44
C GLU A 102 15.33 14.03 -4.99
N THR A 103 15.28 15.36 -5.10
CA THR A 103 14.09 16.13 -4.73
C THR A 103 12.99 15.92 -5.77
N LEU A 104 11.82 15.46 -5.32
CA LEU A 104 10.58 15.46 -6.08
C LEU A 104 9.82 16.79 -5.80
N PRO A 105 9.74 17.73 -6.75
CA PRO A 105 9.11 19.03 -6.50
C PRO A 105 7.60 18.92 -6.27
N PRO A 106 6.97 19.94 -5.65
CA PRO A 106 5.53 20.03 -5.48
C PRO A 106 4.76 19.80 -6.79
N GLY A 107 3.72 18.98 -6.73
CA GLY A 107 2.85 18.66 -7.86
C GLY A 107 3.48 17.78 -8.94
N LYS A 108 4.77 17.45 -8.85
CA LYS A 108 5.46 16.55 -9.79
C LYS A 108 5.27 15.09 -9.41
N SER A 109 5.36 14.23 -10.41
CA SER A 109 5.30 12.79 -10.25
C SER A 109 6.40 12.07 -11.00
N ILE A 110 6.72 10.87 -10.53
CA ILE A 110 7.49 9.88 -11.28
C ILE A 110 6.61 8.66 -11.55
N ARG A 111 6.95 7.93 -12.61
CA ARG A 111 6.33 6.65 -12.95
C ARG A 111 7.34 5.54 -12.77
N VAL A 112 6.91 4.46 -12.14
CA VAL A 112 7.68 3.24 -11.92
C VAL A 112 6.91 2.11 -12.59
N PRO A 113 7.33 1.65 -13.77
CA PRO A 113 6.73 0.47 -14.38
C PRO A 113 7.07 -0.76 -13.54
N TRP A 114 6.10 -1.66 -13.41
CA TRP A 114 6.28 -2.90 -12.66
C TRP A 114 5.55 -4.06 -13.32
N ARG A 115 6.11 -5.26 -13.19
CA ARG A 115 5.53 -6.50 -13.73
C ARG A 115 5.25 -7.45 -12.58
N ILE A 116 3.97 -7.78 -12.40
CA ILE A 116 3.55 -8.86 -11.50
C ILE A 116 3.62 -10.17 -12.28
N GLN A 117 4.41 -11.13 -11.78
CA GLN A 117 4.59 -12.41 -12.48
C GLN A 117 3.34 -13.27 -12.42
N GLU A 118 3.13 -14.06 -13.47
CA GLU A 118 2.02 -15.01 -13.56
C GLU A 118 2.09 -16.06 -12.45
N ASP A 119 3.26 -16.67 -12.26
CA ASP A 119 3.52 -17.65 -11.19
C ASP A 119 3.20 -17.09 -9.78
N ASP A 120 3.49 -15.81 -9.54
CA ASP A 120 3.24 -15.18 -8.24
C ASP A 120 1.75 -15.15 -7.90
N ILE A 121 0.90 -14.90 -8.92
CA ILE A 121 -0.57 -14.90 -8.80
C ILE A 121 -1.07 -16.34 -8.73
N SER A 122 -0.69 -17.18 -9.70
CA SER A 122 -1.16 -18.56 -9.85
C SER A 122 -0.84 -19.44 -8.63
N MET A 123 0.33 -19.25 -8.01
CA MET A 123 0.72 -20.03 -6.81
C MET A 123 0.08 -19.53 -5.51
N PHE A 124 -0.46 -18.31 -5.48
CA PHE A 124 -0.97 -17.69 -4.26
C PHE A 124 -2.50 -17.62 -4.22
N ALA A 125 -3.12 -17.19 -5.31
CA ALA A 125 -4.55 -16.90 -5.35
C ALA A 125 -5.38 -18.18 -5.40
N LEU A 126 -6.48 -18.19 -4.64
CA LEU A 126 -7.56 -19.14 -4.89
C LEU A 126 -8.25 -18.84 -6.23
N ARG A 127 -8.98 -19.84 -6.74
CA ARG A 127 -9.80 -19.70 -7.96
C ARG A 127 -11.29 -19.60 -7.58
N PRO A 128 -12.08 -18.69 -8.18
CA PRO A 128 -11.66 -17.67 -9.14
C PRO A 128 -10.71 -16.65 -8.48
N VAL A 129 -9.85 -16.02 -9.27
CA VAL A 129 -8.88 -15.04 -8.74
C VAL A 129 -9.61 -13.81 -8.21
N ASP A 130 -9.31 -13.45 -6.97
CA ASP A 130 -9.66 -12.15 -6.39
C ASP A 130 -8.59 -11.80 -5.34
N ILE A 131 -7.61 -11.01 -5.76
CA ILE A 131 -6.50 -10.60 -4.91
C ILE A 131 -6.32 -9.10 -4.92
N THR A 132 -5.82 -8.56 -3.82
CA THR A 132 -5.36 -7.18 -3.72
C THR A 132 -3.85 -7.17 -3.57
N VAL A 133 -3.17 -6.46 -4.46
CA VAL A 133 -1.72 -6.25 -4.37
C VAL A 133 -1.47 -4.88 -3.72
N ARG A 134 -0.79 -4.90 -2.59
CA ARG A 134 -0.33 -3.70 -1.87
C ARG A 134 1.11 -3.42 -2.24
N PHE A 135 1.35 -2.29 -2.87
CA PHE A 135 2.67 -1.78 -3.22
C PHE A 135 3.13 -0.79 -2.17
N ASN A 136 4.31 -1.00 -1.59
CA ASN A 136 4.87 -0.15 -0.55
C ASN A 136 6.22 0.42 -0.99
N PHE A 137 6.34 1.75 -0.96
CA PHE A 137 7.58 2.47 -1.17
C PHE A 137 8.09 3.03 0.16
N TYR A 138 9.35 2.71 0.49
CA TYR A 138 10.03 3.26 1.64
C TYR A 138 10.49 4.68 1.33
N LEU A 139 9.89 5.68 1.97
CA LEU A 139 10.18 7.09 1.66
C LEU A 139 11.49 7.60 2.28
N ALA A 140 11.88 7.07 3.44
CA ALA A 140 13.14 7.41 4.10
C ALA A 140 13.58 6.33 5.10
N PRO A 141 14.86 6.30 5.51
CA PRO A 141 15.20 6.12 6.90
C PRO A 141 15.14 7.52 7.55
N VAL A 142 14.03 7.91 8.17
CA VAL A 142 14.06 9.16 8.96
C VAL A 142 15.00 8.90 10.13
N ALA A 143 16.15 9.60 10.16
CA ALA A 143 17.07 9.52 11.28
C ALA A 143 16.32 9.91 12.56
N GLY A 144 16.04 8.93 13.42
CA GLY A 144 15.42 9.14 14.73
C GLY A 144 13.91 8.87 14.83
N GLN A 145 13.22 8.38 13.78
CA GLN A 145 11.86 7.84 13.93
C GLN A 145 11.90 6.31 13.92
N ALA A 146 11.23 5.70 14.90
CA ALA A 146 11.14 4.26 15.07
C ALA A 146 10.22 3.58 14.03
N ASP A 147 9.46 4.37 13.28
CA ASP A 147 8.46 3.88 12.34
C ASP A 147 8.93 4.04 10.89
N GLU A 148 8.92 2.93 10.15
CA GLU A 148 9.18 2.93 8.70
C GLU A 148 8.06 3.72 8.01
N VAL A 149 8.37 4.89 7.45
CA VAL A 149 7.39 5.70 6.71
C VAL A 149 7.23 5.13 5.29
N PHE A 150 6.01 4.68 4.99
CA PHE A 150 5.64 4.15 3.70
C PHE A 150 4.66 5.07 2.99
N ALA A 151 4.81 5.19 1.68
CA ALA A 151 3.67 5.48 0.82
C ALA A 151 3.22 4.20 0.13
N SER A 152 1.91 4.00 0.04
CA SER A 152 1.35 2.75 -0.46
C SER A 152 0.24 2.98 -1.48
N ALA A 153 0.05 2.00 -2.35
CA ALA A 153 -1.09 1.90 -3.24
C ALA A 153 -1.59 0.46 -3.28
N GLU A 154 -2.89 0.31 -3.48
CA GLU A 154 -3.51 -0.99 -3.65
C GLU A 154 -4.06 -1.14 -5.06
N LEU A 155 -3.98 -2.36 -5.59
CA LEU A 155 -4.53 -2.71 -6.89
C LEU A 155 -5.22 -4.06 -6.79
N ARG A 156 -6.53 -4.08 -7.04
CA ARG A 156 -7.31 -5.32 -7.06
C ARG A 156 -7.22 -5.99 -8.43
N ILE A 157 -6.94 -7.29 -8.43
CA ILE A 157 -6.85 -8.14 -9.61
C ILE A 157 -7.96 -9.19 -9.50
N LEU A 158 -8.79 -9.26 -10.54
CA LEU A 158 -9.92 -10.17 -10.62
C LEU A 158 -9.65 -11.26 -11.67
N ASP A 159 -10.31 -12.40 -11.54
CA ASP A 159 -10.32 -13.41 -12.58
C ASP A 159 -10.91 -12.80 -13.86
N GLY A 160 -10.23 -13.05 -14.98
CA GLY A 160 -10.75 -12.66 -16.28
C GLY A 160 -11.40 -13.82 -17.04
N ARG A 161 -11.19 -15.06 -16.58
CA ARG A 161 -11.66 -16.29 -17.24
C ARG A 161 -12.98 -16.78 -16.67
#